data_AF-A0A5V8IZD8-F1
#
_entry.id   AF-A0A5V8IZD8-F1
#
_cell.length_a   1.000
_cell.length_b   1.000
_cell.length_c   1.000
_cell.angle_alpha   90.00
_cell.angle_beta   90.00
_cell.angle_gamma   90.00
#
_symmetry.space_group_name_H-M   'P 1'
#
loop_
_entity.id
_entity.type
_entity.pdbx_description
1 polymer ?
#
loop_
_entity_poly.entity_id
_entity_poly.type
_entity_poly.pdbx_seq_one_letter_code
_entity_poly.pdbx_strand_id
1 'polypeptide(L)'
;MMGAENINRRRHIMAVRGINKVILVGRLGKDPEVRYIPNGGAVANLQVATSESWRDKQTGEIREQTEWHRVVLFGKLAEVAGEYLRKGAQVYIEGQLRSRSWEDNGITRYVTEILVKTTGTMQMLGSAPQQNAQAQPKPQQNGQPQSADTTKKGSAKTKGRGRKAEQPEPQPQPPEGDDYGFSDDIPF
;
A
#
# COMPACT_ATOMS: atom_id res chain seq x y z
N MET A 1 -52.34 -3.73 53.50
CA MET A 1 -50.89 -3.92 53.27
C MET A 1 -50.67 -4.03 51.78
N MET A 2 -49.88 -3.10 51.21
CA MET A 2 -49.55 -3.02 49.78
C MET A 2 -48.58 -4.14 49.40
N GLY A 3 -48.91 -4.91 48.36
CA GLY A 3 -47.96 -5.77 47.65
C GLY A 3 -47.73 -5.18 46.26
N ALA A 4 -46.64 -4.44 46.08
CA ALA A 4 -46.24 -3.95 44.76
C ALA A 4 -45.36 -5.02 44.09
N GLU A 5 -45.90 -5.66 43.04
CA GLU A 5 -45.13 -6.50 42.12
C GLU A 5 -44.07 -5.67 41.41
N ASN A 6 -42.80 -6.04 41.60
CA ASN A 6 -41.69 -5.40 40.95
C ASN A 6 -41.56 -5.95 39.52
N ILE A 7 -42.24 -5.31 38.56
CA ILE A 7 -42.13 -5.63 37.13
C ILE A 7 -40.71 -5.32 36.67
N ASN A 8 -39.92 -6.38 36.49
CA ASN A 8 -38.58 -6.34 35.97
C ASN A 8 -38.61 -5.99 34.46
N ARG A 9 -38.85 -4.71 34.15
CA ARG A 9 -38.71 -4.17 32.79
C ARG A 9 -37.23 -4.20 32.41
N ARG A 10 -36.80 -5.31 31.81
CA ARG A 10 -35.59 -5.36 30.99
C ARG A 10 -35.75 -4.27 29.92
N ARG A 11 -35.12 -3.11 30.14
CA ARG A 11 -34.95 -2.11 29.09
C ARG A 11 -34.19 -2.81 27.96
N HIS A 12 -34.89 -3.09 26.86
CA HIS A 12 -34.26 -3.47 25.61
C HIS A 12 -33.47 -2.22 25.18
N ILE A 13 -32.20 -2.16 25.54
CA ILE A 13 -31.30 -1.14 25.01
C ILE A 13 -31.14 -1.53 23.54
N MET A 14 -31.95 -0.93 22.67
CA MET A 14 -31.64 -0.90 21.25
C MET A 14 -30.35 -0.10 21.11
N ALA A 15 -29.22 -0.79 21.21
CA ALA A 15 -27.93 -0.21 20.94
C ALA A 15 -27.87 0.04 19.43
N VAL A 16 -28.26 1.24 18.99
CA VAL A 16 -27.91 1.72 17.65
C VAL A 16 -26.43 2.02 17.66
N ARG A 17 -25.62 0.97 17.44
CA ARG A 17 -24.18 1.13 17.22
C ARG A 17 -23.99 1.66 15.80
N GLY A 18 -23.26 2.77 15.67
CA GLY A 18 -22.88 3.31 14.36
C GLY A 18 -22.08 2.30 13.54
N ILE A 19 -22.10 2.46 12.22
CA ILE A 19 -21.38 1.59 11.29
C ILE A 19 -19.99 2.18 11.02
N ASN A 20 -18.95 1.40 11.30
CA ASN A 20 -17.58 1.68 10.86
C ASN A 20 -17.13 0.54 9.96
N LYS A 21 -17.08 0.82 8.66
CA LYS A 21 -16.67 -0.14 7.62
C LYS A 21 -15.79 0.58 6.60
N VAL A 22 -14.68 -0.06 6.26
CA VAL A 22 -13.79 0.35 5.17
C VAL A 22 -13.73 -0.80 4.19
N ILE A 23 -13.89 -0.50 2.89
CA ILE A 23 -13.70 -1.45 1.80
C ILE A 23 -12.63 -0.87 0.89
N LEU A 24 -11.58 -1.64 0.61
CA LEU A 24 -10.51 -1.25 -0.29
C LEU A 24 -10.24 -2.35 -1.31
N VAL A 25 -9.95 -1.92 -2.53
CA VAL A 25 -9.26 -2.74 -3.53
C VAL A 25 -8.02 -1.96 -3.93
N GLY A 26 -6.85 -2.53 -3.69
CA GLY A 26 -5.59 -1.84 -3.94
C GLY A 26 -4.42 -2.79 -4.07
N ARG A 27 -3.22 -2.24 -4.23
CA ARG A 27 -1.98 -3.02 -4.40
C ARG A 27 -0.99 -2.78 -3.27
N LEU A 28 -0.27 -3.82 -2.88
CA LEU A 28 0.77 -3.71 -1.87
C LEU A 28 1.95 -2.88 -2.41
N GLY A 29 2.36 -1.83 -1.69
CA GLY A 29 3.55 -1.04 -2.03
C GLY A 29 4.87 -1.71 -1.65
N LYS A 30 4.81 -2.61 -0.67
CA LYS A 30 5.93 -3.40 -0.16
C LYS A 30 5.43 -4.76 0.33
N ASP A 31 6.36 -5.69 0.57
CA ASP A 31 6.03 -6.99 1.16
C ASP A 31 5.37 -6.81 2.54
N PRO A 32 4.48 -7.74 2.94
CA PRO A 32 3.88 -7.73 4.27
C PRO A 32 4.92 -7.79 5.39
N GLU A 33 4.76 -6.93 6.40
CA GLU A 33 5.58 -7.00 7.62
C GLU A 33 4.86 -7.85 8.67
N VAL A 34 5.27 -9.11 8.85
CA VAL A 34 4.66 -10.05 9.80
C VAL A 34 5.47 -10.15 11.08
N ARG A 35 4.77 -10.08 12.21
CA ARG A 35 5.34 -10.23 13.55
C ARG A 35 4.47 -11.17 14.37
N TYR A 36 5.10 -11.99 15.19
CA TYR A 36 4.41 -12.85 16.16
C TYR A 36 4.49 -12.19 17.53
N ILE A 37 3.35 -12.07 18.20
CA ILE A 37 3.24 -11.50 19.55
C ILE A 37 3.31 -12.62 20.60
N PRO A 38 3.81 -12.35 21.84
CA PRO A 38 4.06 -13.38 22.86
C PRO A 38 2.86 -14.23 23.26
N ASN A 39 1.63 -13.76 23.03
CA ASN A 39 0.40 -14.51 23.26
C ASN A 39 0.04 -15.47 22.11
N GLY A 40 0.95 -15.72 21.17
CA GLY A 40 0.81 -16.68 20.07
C GLY A 40 0.08 -16.13 18.84
N GLY A 41 -0.34 -14.86 18.83
CA GLY A 41 -0.99 -14.25 17.68
C GLY A 41 0.00 -13.79 16.60
N ALA A 42 -0.33 -13.98 15.33
CA ALA A 42 0.34 -13.29 14.23
C ALA A 42 -0.30 -11.91 13.99
N VAL A 43 0.52 -10.92 13.64
CA VAL A 43 0.10 -9.58 13.22
C VAL A 43 0.83 -9.24 11.92
N ALA A 44 0.11 -8.82 10.89
CA ALA A 44 0.70 -8.36 9.64
C ALA A 44 0.33 -6.91 9.36
N ASN A 45 1.33 -6.10 9.05
CA ASN A 45 1.17 -4.72 8.63
C ASN A 45 1.32 -4.65 7.10
N LEU A 46 0.29 -4.17 6.41
CA LEU A 46 0.27 -3.95 4.96
C LEU A 46 0.26 -2.46 4.64
N GLN A 47 0.88 -2.10 3.52
CA GLN A 47 0.80 -0.77 2.94
C GLN A 47 0.18 -0.88 1.55
N VAL A 48 -1.06 -0.39 1.41
CA VAL A 48 -1.90 -0.61 0.24
C VAL A 48 -2.14 0.73 -0.47
N ALA A 49 -1.82 0.78 -1.75
CA ALA A 49 -2.08 1.94 -2.60
C ALA A 49 -3.44 1.82 -3.31
N THR A 50 -4.16 2.93 -3.37
CA THR A 50 -5.29 3.14 -4.29
C THR A 50 -5.02 4.42 -5.09
N SER A 51 -5.24 4.39 -6.39
CA SER A 51 -4.95 5.53 -7.27
C SER A 51 -6.21 5.99 -7.99
N GLU A 52 -6.38 7.31 -8.11
CA GLU A 52 -7.41 7.96 -8.90
C GLU A 52 -6.75 8.81 -9.98
N SER A 53 -7.25 8.73 -11.21
CA SER A 53 -6.79 9.54 -12.34
C SER A 53 -7.92 10.41 -12.85
N TRP A 54 -7.69 11.71 -13.00
CA TRP A 54 -8.67 12.65 -13.51
C TRP A 54 -8.03 13.66 -14.47
N ARG A 55 -8.86 14.27 -15.32
CA ARG A 55 -8.41 15.34 -16.20
C ARG A 55 -8.58 16.70 -15.51
N ASP A 56 -7.51 17.47 -15.41
CA ASP A 56 -7.56 18.83 -14.88
C ASP A 56 -8.38 19.72 -15.83
N LYS A 57 -9.35 20.45 -15.29
CA LYS A 57 -10.28 21.27 -16.09
C LYS A 57 -9.64 22.56 -16.60
N GLN A 58 -8.59 23.06 -15.96
CA GLN A 58 -7.90 24.29 -16.33
C GLN A 58 -6.78 24.01 -17.34
N THR A 59 -5.96 22.98 -17.09
CA THR A 59 -4.81 22.66 -17.95
C THR A 59 -5.11 21.62 -19.02
N GLY A 60 -6.15 20.81 -18.83
CA GLY A 60 -6.51 19.72 -19.73
C GLY A 60 -5.61 18.48 -19.59
N GLU A 61 -4.64 18.49 -18.68
CA GLU A 61 -3.70 17.39 -18.41
C GLU A 61 -4.34 16.27 -17.59
N ILE A 62 -3.82 15.04 -17.72
CA ILE A 62 -4.21 13.92 -16.85
C ILE A 62 -3.37 14.01 -15.58
N ARG A 63 -4.03 14.10 -14.43
CA ARG A 63 -3.42 14.03 -13.10
C ARG A 63 -3.74 12.70 -12.44
N GLU A 64 -2.85 12.25 -11.57
CA GLU A 64 -2.99 11.04 -10.79
C GLU A 64 -2.69 11.33 -9.31
N GLN A 65 -3.52 10.81 -8.41
CA GLN A 65 -3.34 10.87 -6.96
C GLN A 65 -3.37 9.46 -6.41
N THR A 66 -2.36 9.13 -5.60
CA THR A 66 -2.27 7.82 -4.94
C THR A 66 -2.37 8.00 -3.43
N GLU A 67 -3.32 7.28 -2.84
CA GLU A 67 -3.54 7.23 -1.39
C GLU A 67 -2.95 5.96 -0.79
N TRP A 68 -2.25 6.13 0.35
CA TRP A 68 -1.55 5.05 1.04
C TRP A 68 -2.25 4.64 2.32
N HIS A 69 -2.78 3.43 2.31
CA HIS A 69 -3.57 2.85 3.39
C HIS A 69 -2.72 1.92 4.24
N ARG A 70 -2.70 2.15 5.56
CA ARG A 70 -2.09 1.24 6.52
C ARG A 70 -3.13 0.24 7.00
N VAL A 71 -2.94 -1.04 6.68
CA VAL A 71 -3.86 -2.12 7.05
C VAL A 71 -3.18 -3.05 8.04
N VAL A 72 -3.91 -3.43 9.10
CA VAL A 72 -3.44 -4.35 10.13
C VAL A 72 -4.32 -5.60 10.13
N LEU A 73 -3.69 -6.74 9.84
CA LEU A 73 -4.29 -8.07 9.88
C LEU A 73 -3.85 -8.80 11.15
N PHE A 74 -4.70 -9.68 11.66
CA PHE A 74 -4.44 -10.50 12.85
C PHE A 74 -4.64 -11.98 12.58
N GLY A 75 -3.97 -12.84 13.36
CA GLY A 75 -4.13 -14.28 13.35
C GLY A 75 -3.92 -14.89 11.98
N LYS A 76 -4.81 -15.79 11.57
CA LYS A 76 -4.72 -16.52 10.29
C LYS A 76 -4.59 -15.61 9.07
N LEU A 77 -5.25 -14.45 9.06
CA LEU A 77 -5.12 -13.51 7.92
C LEU A 77 -3.71 -12.90 7.85
N ALA A 78 -3.05 -12.69 8.99
CA ALA A 78 -1.67 -12.25 9.04
C ALA A 78 -0.70 -13.33 8.53
N GLU A 79 -0.93 -14.59 8.91
CA GLU A 79 -0.15 -15.74 8.42
C GLU A 79 -0.28 -15.90 6.91
N VAL A 80 -1.52 -15.91 6.40
CA VAL A 80 -1.81 -15.98 4.96
C VAL A 80 -1.19 -14.80 4.21
N ALA A 81 -1.25 -13.60 4.78
CA ALA A 81 -0.58 -12.45 4.17
C ALA A 81 0.94 -12.68 4.07
N GLY A 82 1.62 -13.08 5.15
CA GLY A 82 3.06 -13.35 5.11
C GLY A 82 3.45 -14.44 4.12
N GLU A 83 2.66 -15.51 4.06
CA GLU A 83 2.97 -16.66 3.21
C GLU A 83 2.78 -16.33 1.73
N TYR A 84 1.67 -15.68 1.35
CA TYR A 84 1.24 -15.56 -0.05
C TYR A 84 1.34 -14.17 -0.65
N LEU A 85 1.25 -13.09 0.14
CA LEU A 85 1.30 -11.73 -0.39
C LEU A 85 2.73 -11.24 -0.58
N ARG A 86 2.96 -10.54 -1.69
CA ARG A 86 4.21 -9.87 -2.02
C ARG A 86 3.92 -8.46 -2.54
N LYS A 87 4.93 -7.61 -2.63
CA LYS A 87 4.86 -6.29 -3.27
C LYS A 87 4.17 -6.40 -4.64
N GLY A 88 3.26 -5.47 -4.90
CA GLY A 88 2.48 -5.40 -6.13
C GLY A 88 1.25 -6.30 -6.17
N ALA A 89 1.08 -7.23 -5.22
CA ALA A 89 -0.10 -8.07 -5.13
C ALA A 89 -1.36 -7.21 -4.93
N GLN A 90 -2.42 -7.52 -5.67
CA GLN A 90 -3.70 -6.85 -5.55
C GLN A 90 -4.56 -7.56 -4.50
N VAL A 91 -5.24 -6.78 -3.67
CA VAL A 91 -5.99 -7.29 -2.52
C VAL A 91 -7.33 -6.57 -2.39
N TYR A 92 -8.34 -7.32 -2.01
CA TYR A 92 -9.60 -6.81 -1.45
C TYR A 92 -9.49 -6.85 0.07
N ILE A 93 -9.89 -5.77 0.73
CA ILE A 93 -9.83 -5.62 2.19
C ILE A 93 -11.15 -5.04 2.68
N GLU A 94 -11.73 -5.69 3.68
CA GLU A 94 -12.84 -5.15 4.47
C GLU A 94 -12.40 -5.05 5.93
N GLY A 95 -12.51 -3.86 6.52
CA GLY A 95 -12.08 -3.59 7.88
C GLY A 95 -12.83 -2.43 8.53
N GLN A 96 -12.22 -1.84 9.54
CA GLN A 96 -12.74 -0.68 10.27
C GLN A 96 -11.62 0.32 10.56
N LEU A 97 -11.92 1.62 10.52
CA LEU A 97 -10.95 2.64 10.91
C LEU A 97 -10.68 2.58 12.42
N ARG A 98 -9.41 2.68 12.79
CA ARG A 98 -8.96 2.85 14.16
C ARG A 98 -7.85 3.88 14.18
N SER A 99 -8.08 4.97 14.91
CA SER A 99 -7.02 5.90 15.26
C SER A 99 -6.45 5.54 16.62
N ARG A 100 -5.12 5.58 16.75
CA ARG A 100 -4.42 5.47 18.02
C ARG A 100 -3.45 6.63 18.17
N SER A 101 -3.27 7.08 19.40
CA SER A 101 -2.21 8.01 19.75
C SER A 101 -0.99 7.27 20.29
N TRP A 102 0.17 7.86 20.10
CA TRP A 102 1.42 7.45 20.74
C TRP A 102 2.28 8.69 20.96
N GLU A 103 3.14 8.67 21.97
CA GLU A 103 4.05 9.78 22.24
C GLU A 103 5.41 9.57 21.56
N ASP A 104 5.90 10.64 20.97
CA ASP A 104 7.22 10.73 20.34
C ASP A 104 7.89 12.02 20.79
N ASN A 105 8.94 11.94 21.59
CA ASN A 105 9.68 13.10 22.12
C ASN A 105 8.77 14.15 22.80
N GLY A 106 7.79 13.70 23.58
CA GLY A 106 6.82 14.57 24.27
C GLY A 106 5.71 15.13 23.36
N ILE A 107 5.67 14.75 22.09
CA ILE A 107 4.61 15.14 21.14
C ILE A 107 3.66 13.95 20.95
N THR A 108 2.37 14.16 21.22
CA THR A 108 1.33 13.18 20.90
C THR A 108 1.12 13.13 19.39
N ARG A 109 1.38 11.97 18.77
CA ARG A 109 1.11 11.70 17.36
C ARG A 109 -0.07 10.76 17.21
N TYR A 110 -0.85 10.96 16.15
CA TYR A 110 -1.99 10.12 15.81
C TYR A 110 -1.67 9.29 14.56
N VAL A 111 -2.10 8.02 14.57
CA VAL A 111 -2.02 7.14 13.41
C VAL A 111 -3.39 6.51 13.20
N THR A 112 -3.94 6.67 12.01
CA THR A 112 -5.17 6.01 11.58
C THR A 112 -4.82 4.77 10.77
N GLU A 113 -5.40 3.64 11.16
CA GLU A 113 -5.16 2.32 10.59
C GLU A 113 -6.49 1.65 10.25
N ILE A 114 -6.47 0.77 9.27
CA ILE A 114 -7.61 -0.09 8.95
C ILE A 114 -7.37 -1.44 9.60
N LEU A 115 -8.19 -1.76 10.61
CA LEU A 115 -8.10 -3.01 11.34
C LEU A 115 -9.05 -4.04 10.72
N VAL A 116 -8.49 -5.18 10.32
CA VAL A 116 -9.27 -6.34 9.90
C VAL A 116 -9.40 -7.27 11.10
N LYS A 117 -10.50 -7.07 11.85
CA LYS A 117 -10.89 -7.93 12.99
C LYS A 117 -11.70 -9.13 12.50
N THR A 118 -12.30 -9.87 13.43
CA THR A 118 -13.18 -11.03 13.15
C THR A 118 -14.30 -10.75 12.16
N THR A 119 -14.79 -9.50 12.07
CA THR A 119 -15.88 -9.11 11.16
C THR A 119 -15.39 -8.63 9.79
N GLY A 120 -14.07 -8.52 9.60
CA GLY A 120 -13.46 -8.09 8.35
C GLY A 120 -12.96 -9.28 7.53
N THR A 121 -12.50 -9.00 6.32
CA THR A 121 -11.94 -10.01 5.42
C THR A 121 -10.79 -9.45 4.60
N MET A 122 -9.91 -10.33 4.13
CA MET A 122 -8.91 -10.02 3.14
C MET A 122 -8.94 -11.13 2.09
N GLN A 123 -8.95 -10.74 0.82
CA GLN A 123 -8.88 -11.66 -0.31
C GLN A 123 -7.77 -11.24 -1.27
N MET A 124 -7.00 -12.22 -1.72
CA MET A 124 -6.02 -12.02 -2.78
C MET A 124 -6.75 -11.94 -4.12
N LEU A 125 -6.54 -10.85 -4.84
CA LEU A 125 -7.02 -10.70 -6.20
C LEU A 125 -5.82 -10.99 -7.09
N GLY A 126 -5.70 -12.24 -7.54
CA GLY A 126 -4.55 -12.68 -8.33
C GLY A 126 -4.36 -11.83 -9.59
N SER A 127 -3.13 -11.78 -10.09
CA SER A 127 -2.94 -11.56 -11.53
C SER A 127 -3.36 -12.86 -12.21
N ALA A 128 -4.17 -12.80 -13.27
CA ALA A 128 -4.39 -13.96 -14.14
C ALA A 128 -3.04 -14.62 -14.41
N PRO A 129 -2.92 -15.97 -14.37
CA PRO A 129 -1.65 -16.64 -14.59
C PRO A 129 -1.08 -16.11 -15.90
N GLN A 130 0.03 -15.37 -15.80
CA GLN A 130 0.79 -14.98 -16.95
C GLN A 130 1.31 -16.27 -17.54
N GLN A 131 0.55 -16.79 -18.51
CA GLN A 131 0.88 -17.95 -19.30
C GLN A 131 2.29 -17.70 -19.79
N ASN A 132 3.25 -18.45 -19.24
CA ASN A 132 4.66 -18.39 -19.63
C ASN A 132 4.70 -18.38 -21.16
N ALA A 133 4.98 -17.20 -21.73
CA ALA A 133 5.16 -17.04 -23.15
C ALA A 133 6.34 -17.92 -23.54
N GLN A 134 6.00 -19.01 -24.21
CA GLN A 134 6.82 -19.87 -25.07
C GLN A 134 8.33 -19.61 -24.96
N ALA A 135 9.01 -20.50 -24.22
CA ALA A 135 10.40 -20.79 -24.51
C ALA A 135 10.49 -21.31 -25.95
N GLN A 136 10.87 -20.43 -26.88
CA GLN A 136 11.17 -20.79 -28.27
C GLN A 136 12.29 -21.84 -28.29
N PRO A 137 12.15 -22.96 -29.03
CA PRO A 137 13.24 -23.91 -29.24
C PRO A 137 14.36 -23.23 -30.05
N LYS A 138 15.60 -23.31 -29.56
CA LYS A 138 16.80 -22.88 -30.31
C LYS A 138 16.99 -23.79 -31.55
N PRO A 139 17.23 -23.23 -32.74
CA PRO A 139 17.68 -24.02 -33.89
C PRO A 139 19.12 -24.51 -33.68
N GLN A 140 19.32 -25.81 -33.90
CA GLN A 140 20.61 -26.50 -33.91
C GLN A 140 21.30 -26.24 -35.25
N GLN A 141 22.44 -25.54 -35.24
CA GLN A 141 23.22 -25.27 -36.46
C GLN A 141 24.44 -26.22 -36.49
N ASN A 142 24.36 -27.21 -37.38
CA ASN A 142 25.48 -28.06 -37.81
C ASN A 142 26.41 -27.25 -38.74
N GLY A 143 27.72 -27.28 -38.50
CA GLY A 143 28.73 -26.74 -39.40
C GLY A 143 30.14 -27.24 -39.08
N GLN A 144 30.73 -27.96 -40.03
CA GLN A 144 32.10 -28.49 -40.05
C GLN A 144 33.18 -27.39 -40.24
N PRO A 145 34.49 -27.72 -40.09
CA PRO A 145 35.54 -26.80 -39.68
C PRO A 145 36.23 -26.04 -40.83
N GLN A 146 36.79 -24.87 -40.52
CA GLN A 146 37.55 -24.04 -41.44
C GLN A 146 38.98 -23.80 -40.93
N SER A 147 39.95 -24.10 -41.80
CA SER A 147 41.39 -23.96 -41.58
C SER A 147 41.92 -22.53 -41.83
N ALA A 148 42.95 -22.20 -41.04
CA ALA A 148 44.20 -21.49 -41.39
C ALA A 148 44.19 -20.03 -41.93
N ASP A 149 44.77 -19.16 -41.07
CA ASP A 149 46.00 -18.37 -41.31
C ASP A 149 45.94 -16.82 -41.40
N THR A 150 46.96 -16.24 -40.76
CA THR A 150 47.60 -14.91 -40.87
C THR A 150 47.08 -13.68 -40.10
N THR A 151 47.77 -13.45 -38.96
CA THR A 151 48.51 -12.23 -38.59
C THR A 151 48.08 -10.86 -39.14
N LYS A 152 47.76 -9.92 -38.23
CA LYS A 152 48.53 -8.66 -38.07
C LYS A 152 48.15 -7.88 -36.80
N LYS A 153 49.20 -7.40 -36.13
CA LYS A 153 49.21 -6.46 -35.00
C LYS A 153 48.61 -5.11 -35.39
N GLY A 154 47.85 -4.51 -34.47
CA GLY A 154 47.41 -3.12 -34.54
C GLY A 154 46.93 -2.63 -33.18
N SER A 155 47.87 -2.14 -32.37
CA SER A 155 47.62 -1.44 -31.11
C SER A 155 47.16 0.00 -31.38
N ALA A 156 45.96 0.39 -30.94
CA ALA A 156 45.61 1.80 -30.76
C ALA A 156 44.44 2.02 -29.80
N LYS A 157 44.73 2.81 -28.75
CA LYS A 157 43.88 3.62 -27.86
C LYS A 157 42.42 3.81 -28.28
N THR A 158 41.49 3.72 -27.31
CA THR A 158 40.56 4.86 -27.08
C THR A 158 40.02 4.95 -25.64
N LYS A 159 40.42 6.06 -25.02
CA LYS A 159 39.79 6.91 -24.00
C LYS A 159 38.52 6.41 -23.28
N GLY A 160 38.67 6.30 -21.96
CA GLY A 160 37.58 6.34 -20.99
C GLY A 160 36.76 7.62 -21.14
N ARG A 161 35.44 7.45 -21.23
CA ARG A 161 34.43 8.50 -21.21
C ARG A 161 33.96 8.64 -19.76
N GLY A 162 34.36 9.74 -19.13
CA GLY A 162 33.81 10.17 -17.85
C GLY A 162 32.30 10.40 -17.98
N ARG A 163 31.55 9.88 -17.00
CA ARG A 163 30.19 10.32 -16.74
C ARG A 163 30.26 11.38 -15.64
N LYS A 164 29.85 12.57 -16.08
CA LYS A 164 29.64 13.79 -15.32
C LYS A 164 28.64 13.51 -14.21
N ALA A 165 29.00 13.86 -12.98
CA ALA A 165 28.10 13.88 -11.84
C ALA A 165 27.07 14.99 -12.06
N GLU A 166 25.79 14.64 -11.96
CA GLU A 166 24.67 15.56 -12.02
C GLU A 166 24.39 16.08 -10.61
N GLN A 167 24.44 17.39 -10.47
CA GLN A 167 24.27 18.14 -9.22
C GLN A 167 22.76 18.32 -8.97
N PRO A 168 22.23 18.13 -7.75
CA PRO A 168 20.82 18.36 -7.48
C PRO A 168 20.48 19.86 -7.58
N GLU A 169 19.46 20.20 -8.38
CA GLU A 169 18.85 21.53 -8.38
C GLU A 169 18.19 21.83 -7.02
N PRO A 170 18.27 23.08 -6.51
CA PRO A 170 17.58 23.48 -5.30
C PRO A 170 16.06 23.59 -5.53
N GLN A 171 15.27 23.01 -4.61
CA GLN A 171 13.82 23.13 -4.58
C GLN A 171 13.39 24.60 -4.38
N PRO A 172 12.38 25.10 -5.12
CA PRO A 172 11.76 26.39 -4.81
C PRO A 172 10.95 26.28 -3.50
N GLN A 173 11.18 27.23 -2.59
CA GLN A 173 10.37 27.41 -1.38
C GLN A 173 8.95 27.89 -1.74
N PRO A 174 7.90 27.44 -1.03
CA PRO A 174 6.56 28.00 -1.20
C PRO A 174 6.51 29.44 -0.63
N PRO A 175 5.74 30.34 -1.26
CA PRO A 175 5.58 31.70 -0.76
C PRO A 175 4.85 31.69 0.60
N GLU A 176 5.38 32.47 1.53
CA GLU A 176 4.76 32.80 2.81
C GLU A 176 3.56 33.73 2.60
N GLY A 177 2.43 33.38 3.23
CA GLY A 177 1.41 34.32 3.67
C GLY A 177 0.37 34.75 2.64
N ASP A 178 -0.83 34.21 2.78
CA ASP A 178 -2.05 35.02 2.71
C ASP A 178 -3.01 34.58 3.81
N ASP A 179 -3.34 35.55 4.66
CA ASP A 179 -4.29 35.54 5.74
C ASP A 179 -5.71 35.31 5.18
N TYR A 180 -6.15 34.05 5.18
CA TYR A 180 -7.55 33.73 4.89
C TYR A 180 -8.33 33.63 6.20
N GLY A 181 -8.73 34.79 6.70
CA GLY A 181 -9.82 34.95 7.65
C GLY A 181 -11.13 34.39 7.08
N PHE A 182 -11.35 33.10 7.22
CA PHE A 182 -12.66 32.49 7.07
C PHE A 182 -13.46 32.79 8.33
N SER A 183 -14.24 33.87 8.20
CA SER A 183 -15.33 34.27 9.06
C SER A 183 -16.15 33.09 9.57
N ASP A 184 -16.24 33.05 10.89
CA ASP A 184 -17.09 32.23 11.74
C ASP A 184 -18.58 32.55 11.52
N ASP A 185 -19.18 32.06 10.43
CA ASP A 185 -20.63 32.16 10.20
C ASP A 185 -21.15 31.11 9.19
N ILE A 186 -21.23 29.85 9.62
CA ILE A 186 -21.98 28.79 8.90
C ILE A 186 -23.20 28.41 9.76
N PRO A 187 -24.42 28.86 9.43
CA PRO A 187 -25.61 28.40 10.12
C PRO A 187 -25.97 26.95 9.72
N PHE A 188 -26.37 26.17 10.72
CA PHE A 188 -26.85 24.78 10.62
C PHE A 188 -28.12 24.63 9.78
#